data_AF-A0A327WMX6-F1
#
_entry.id   AF-A0A327WMX6-F1
#
_cell.length_a   1.000
_cell.length_b   1.000
_cell.length_c   1.000
_cell.angle_alpha   90.00
_cell.angle_beta   90.00
_cell.angle_gamma   90.00
#
_symmetry.space_group_name_H-M   'P 1'
#
loop_
_entity.id
_entity.type
_entity.pdbx_description
1 polymer ?
#
loop_
_entity_poly.entity_id
_entity_poly.type
_entity_poly.pdbx_seq_one_letter_code
_entity_poly.pdbx_strand_id
1 'polypeptide(L)'
;MTDAQNNGAARPADGGDLDVAALQNRLARFAAARDWQPFHTPKNLATALSVEASELVEIFQWLTPEQSARVMDDPESAHRVRDEVADVLAYLLQLCEVLGVDALAALAAKIDRNESRFPVPERGADEKGPKKGIRHSPES
;
A
#
# COMPACT_ATOMS: atom_id res chain seq x y z
N MET A 1 39.25 33.32 0.96
CA MET A 1 38.06 32.97 0.16
C MET A 1 37.81 31.51 0.47
N THR A 2 36.85 31.26 1.36
CA THR A 2 36.68 29.99 2.10
C THR A 2 36.27 28.84 1.19
N ASP A 3 37.01 27.74 1.30
CA ASP A 3 36.69 26.43 0.74
C ASP A 3 35.38 25.89 1.33
N ALA A 4 34.43 25.59 0.45
CA ALA A 4 33.21 24.85 0.80
C ALA A 4 33.49 23.35 0.68
N GLN A 5 33.96 22.76 1.77
CA GLN A 5 33.70 21.36 2.07
C GLN A 5 32.25 21.20 2.56
N ASN A 6 31.79 19.94 2.51
CA ASN A 6 30.60 19.38 3.18
C ASN A 6 29.35 19.27 2.28
N ASN A 7 28.66 18.14 2.13
CA ASN A 7 28.89 16.79 2.64
C ASN A 7 28.17 15.83 1.68
N GLY A 8 28.90 14.90 1.07
CA GLY A 8 28.25 13.72 0.52
C GLY A 8 27.70 12.92 1.70
N ALA A 9 26.40 13.02 1.97
CA ALA A 9 25.75 12.17 2.93
C ALA A 9 25.88 10.72 2.43
N ALA A 10 26.91 10.04 2.94
CA ALA A 10 27.16 8.63 2.71
C ALA A 10 25.87 7.88 3.06
N ARG A 11 25.29 7.23 2.05
CA ARG A 11 24.19 6.28 2.24
C ARG A 11 24.71 5.22 3.22
N PRO A 12 24.09 5.02 4.39
CA PRO A 12 24.59 4.05 5.35
C PRO A 12 24.63 2.68 4.68
N ALA A 13 25.81 2.06 4.75
CA ALA A 13 26.06 0.71 4.29
C ALA A 13 25.46 -0.27 5.31
N ASP A 14 24.18 -0.59 5.14
CA ASP A 14 23.63 -1.88 5.54
C ASP A 14 22.60 -2.28 4.48
N GLY A 15 23.06 -3.12 3.55
CA GLY A 15 22.27 -3.63 2.42
C GLY A 15 21.45 -4.84 2.83
N GLY A 16 20.53 -4.67 3.76
CA GLY A 16 19.35 -5.53 3.81
C GLY A 16 18.40 -5.07 2.71
N ASP A 17 18.04 -5.97 1.79
CA ASP A 17 17.02 -5.66 0.79
C ASP A 17 15.76 -5.14 1.50
N LEU A 18 15.16 -4.06 0.96
CA LEU A 18 13.89 -3.55 1.45
C LEU A 18 12.81 -4.58 1.11
N ASP A 19 12.56 -5.50 2.03
CA ASP A 19 11.44 -6.44 1.95
C ASP A 19 10.32 -6.06 2.94
N VAL A 20 9.11 -6.57 2.67
CA VAL A 20 7.92 -6.25 3.47
C VAL A 20 8.06 -6.71 4.91
N ALA A 21 8.70 -7.86 5.14
CA ALA A 21 8.91 -8.40 6.47
C ALA A 21 9.86 -7.52 7.31
N ALA A 22 10.91 -6.98 6.69
CA ALA A 22 11.86 -6.06 7.31
C ALA A 22 11.18 -4.74 7.71
N LEU A 23 10.29 -4.22 6.85
CA LEU A 23 9.49 -3.03 7.15
C LEU A 23 8.47 -3.29 8.27
N GLN A 24 7.75 -4.41 8.23
CA GLN A 24 6.81 -4.81 9.28
C GLN A 24 7.52 -4.97 10.64
N ASN A 25 8.68 -5.64 10.65
CA ASN A 25 9.51 -5.75 11.85
C ASN A 25 10.00 -4.38 12.36
N ARG A 26 10.33 -3.44 11.46
CA ARG A 26 10.71 -2.08 11.83
C ARG A 26 9.54 -1.32 12.46
N LEU A 27 8.32 -1.46 11.95
CA LEU A 27 7.10 -0.90 12.53
C LEU A 27 6.79 -1.49 13.91
N ALA A 28 6.91 -2.82 14.06
CA ALA A 28 6.71 -3.49 15.34
C ALA A 28 7.71 -2.98 16.40
N ARG A 29 9.00 -2.85 16.05
CA ARG A 29 10.01 -2.23 16.94
C ARG A 29 9.70 -0.78 17.27
N PHE A 30 9.23 -0.01 16.29
CA PHE A 30 8.86 1.40 16.49
C PHE A 30 7.71 1.55 17.50
N ALA A 31 6.68 0.71 17.39
CA ALA A 31 5.54 0.68 18.30
C ALA A 31 5.96 0.20 19.70
N ALA A 32 6.80 -0.83 19.77
CA ALA A 32 7.29 -1.37 21.04
C ALA A 32 8.14 -0.37 21.82
N ALA A 33 8.96 0.44 21.14
CA ALA A 33 9.75 1.49 21.77
C ALA A 33 8.90 2.63 22.38
N ARG A 34 7.57 2.64 22.14
CA ARG A 34 6.63 3.66 22.61
C ARG A 34 5.50 3.08 23.45
N ASP A 35 5.56 1.79 23.76
CA ASP A 35 4.50 1.07 24.48
C ASP A 35 3.11 1.22 23.82
N TRP A 36 3.07 1.21 22.49
CA TRP A 36 1.82 1.42 21.72
C TRP A 36 0.97 0.15 21.53
N GLN A 37 1.49 -1.02 21.89
CA GLN A 37 0.81 -2.31 21.75
C GLN A 37 -0.61 -2.34 22.33
N PRO A 38 -0.94 -1.70 23.48
CA PRO A 38 -2.31 -1.66 23.99
C PRO A 38 -3.32 -0.97 23.06
N PHE A 39 -2.85 -0.04 22.21
CA PHE A 39 -3.70 0.69 21.26
C PHE A 39 -3.85 -0.05 19.93
N HIS A 40 -2.94 -0.97 19.63
CA HIS A 40 -2.90 -1.75 18.38
C HIS A 40 -3.88 -2.94 18.40
N THR A 41 -5.13 -2.69 18.79
CA THR A 41 -6.17 -3.69 18.62
C THR A 41 -6.55 -3.81 17.14
N PRO A 42 -7.00 -4.98 16.64
CA PRO A 42 -7.42 -5.12 15.24
C PRO A 42 -8.46 -4.08 14.81
N LYS A 43 -9.40 -3.75 15.70
CA LYS A 43 -10.41 -2.71 15.46
C LYS A 43 -9.76 -1.35 15.22
N ASN A 44 -8.86 -0.93 16.11
CA ASN A 44 -8.24 0.39 16.00
C ASN A 44 -7.36 0.50 14.76
N LEU A 45 -6.59 -0.54 14.46
CA LEU A 45 -5.73 -0.57 13.28
C LEU A 45 -6.54 -0.57 11.97
N ALA A 46 -7.64 -1.32 11.91
CA ALA A 46 -8.54 -1.28 10.75
C ALA A 46 -9.23 0.09 10.59
N THR A 47 -9.61 0.74 11.69
CA THR A 47 -10.13 2.12 11.66
C THR A 47 -9.06 3.10 11.17
N ALA A 48 -7.83 3.04 11.70
CA ALA A 48 -6.74 3.91 11.27
C ALA A 48 -6.42 3.70 9.77
N LEU A 49 -6.31 2.45 9.32
CA LEU A 49 -6.13 2.12 7.90
C LEU A 49 -7.20 2.78 7.01
N SER A 50 -8.47 2.78 7.45
CA SER A 50 -9.56 3.43 6.72
C SER A 50 -9.44 4.95 6.68
N VAL A 51 -8.86 5.57 7.71
CA VAL A 51 -8.62 7.01 7.76
C VAL A 51 -7.54 7.36 6.75
N GLU A 52 -6.37 6.71 6.78
CA GLU A 52 -5.28 7.02 5.83
C GLU A 52 -5.67 6.73 4.38
N ALA A 53 -6.48 5.70 4.13
CA ALA A 53 -7.05 5.47 2.81
C ALA A 53 -7.98 6.60 2.36
N SER A 54 -8.67 7.25 3.30
CA SER A 54 -9.51 8.42 3.01
C SER A 54 -8.65 9.67 2.79
N GLU A 55 -7.58 9.87 3.54
CA GLU A 55 -6.61 10.96 3.33
C GLU A 55 -5.96 10.86 1.95
N LEU A 56 -5.61 9.64 1.51
CA LEU A 56 -5.18 9.39 0.13
C LEU A 56 -6.26 9.82 -0.88
N VAL A 57 -7.53 9.45 -0.66
CA VAL A 57 -8.65 9.83 -1.55
C VAL A 57 -8.83 11.35 -1.61
N GLU A 58 -8.65 12.07 -0.51
CA GLU A 58 -8.81 13.53 -0.47
C GLU A 58 -7.89 14.26 -1.44
N ILE A 59 -6.71 13.71 -1.74
CA ILE A 59 -5.78 14.27 -2.72
C ILE A 59 -6.41 14.27 -4.13
N PHE A 60 -7.21 13.26 -4.44
CA PHE A 60 -7.77 13.04 -5.78
C PHE A 60 -9.20 13.53 -5.96
N GLN A 61 -9.94 13.75 -4.87
CA GLN A 61 -11.40 13.85 -4.89
C GLN A 61 -11.99 14.93 -5.82
N TRP A 62 -11.25 16.00 -6.11
CA TRP A 62 -11.69 17.11 -6.97
C TRP A 62 -10.96 17.19 -8.32
N LEU A 63 -10.09 16.22 -8.63
CA LEU A 63 -9.30 16.21 -9.86
C LEU A 63 -10.12 15.63 -11.03
N THR A 64 -9.96 16.19 -12.23
CA THR A 64 -10.39 15.49 -13.46
C THR A 64 -9.48 14.27 -13.71
N PRO A 65 -9.90 13.30 -14.55
CA PRO A 65 -9.06 12.17 -14.91
C PRO A 65 -7.67 12.57 -15.47
N GLU A 66 -7.59 13.65 -16.25
CA GLU A 66 -6.33 14.14 -16.83
C GLU A 66 -5.43 14.84 -15.80
N GLN A 67 -6.03 15.42 -14.75
CA GLN A 67 -5.31 16.00 -13.63
C GLN A 67 -4.81 14.91 -12.68
N SER A 68 -5.65 13.93 -12.33
CA SER A 68 -5.27 12.83 -11.44
C SER A 68 -4.13 11.99 -12.00
N ALA A 69 -4.09 11.77 -13.32
CA ALA A 69 -3.00 11.08 -14.00
C ALA A 69 -1.65 11.84 -13.91
N ARG A 70 -1.69 13.15 -13.63
CA ARG A 70 -0.52 14.03 -13.50
C ARG A 70 -0.32 14.57 -12.08
N VAL A 71 -0.99 13.97 -11.08
CA VAL A 71 -0.92 14.40 -9.68
C VAL A 71 0.53 14.47 -9.17
N MET A 72 1.41 13.63 -9.71
CA MET A 72 2.82 13.53 -9.30
C MET A 72 3.71 14.61 -9.92
N ASP A 73 3.23 15.39 -10.90
CA ASP A 73 3.97 16.48 -11.54
C ASP A 73 4.07 17.71 -10.60
N ASP A 74 3.10 17.86 -9.69
CA ASP A 74 3.11 18.86 -8.63
C ASP A 74 3.87 18.34 -7.40
N PRO A 75 4.98 18.97 -6.97
CA PRO A 75 5.80 18.44 -5.87
C PRO A 75 5.07 18.29 -4.53
N GLU A 76 4.12 19.18 -4.23
CA GLU A 76 3.36 19.16 -2.97
C GLU A 76 2.38 17.97 -2.96
N SER A 77 1.58 17.83 -4.01
CA SER A 77 0.67 16.70 -4.20
C SER A 77 1.44 15.38 -4.24
N ALA A 78 2.57 15.34 -4.94
CA ALA A 78 3.42 14.16 -5.02
C ALA A 78 4.02 13.73 -3.66
N HIS A 79 4.33 14.68 -2.78
CA HIS A 79 4.76 14.39 -1.42
C HIS A 79 3.62 13.73 -0.64
N ARG A 80 2.45 14.36 -0.63
CA ARG A 80 1.27 13.83 0.07
C ARG A 80 0.90 12.43 -0.40
N VAL A 81 0.87 12.17 -1.72
CA VAL A 81 0.58 10.83 -2.24
C VAL A 81 1.56 9.79 -1.69
N ARG A 82 2.85 10.12 -1.57
CA ARG A 82 3.84 9.17 -1.03
C ARG A 82 3.62 8.89 0.44
N ASP A 83 3.28 9.91 1.23
CA ASP A 83 3.00 9.78 2.66
C ASP A 83 1.76 8.93 2.88
N GLU A 84 0.63 9.26 2.25
CA GLU A 84 -0.62 8.52 2.49
C GLU A 84 -0.54 7.06 1.99
N VAL A 85 0.18 6.81 0.89
CA VAL A 85 0.45 5.43 0.44
C VAL A 85 1.30 4.68 1.47
N ALA A 86 2.30 5.34 2.06
CA ALA A 86 3.13 4.74 3.09
C ALA A 86 2.34 4.48 4.37
N ASP A 87 1.45 5.38 4.78
CA ASP A 87 0.63 5.25 5.98
C ASP A 87 -0.44 4.14 5.83
N VAL A 88 -1.11 4.07 4.67
CA VAL A 88 -1.98 2.93 4.33
C VAL A 88 -1.22 1.60 4.44
N LEU A 89 -0.02 1.53 3.85
CA LEU A 89 0.79 0.32 3.93
C LEU A 89 1.21 0.02 5.38
N ALA A 90 1.61 1.04 6.14
CA ALA A 90 2.07 0.87 7.51
C ALA A 90 0.97 0.31 8.42
N TYR A 91 -0.26 0.82 8.34
CA TYR A 91 -1.37 0.28 9.14
C TYR A 91 -1.82 -1.09 8.67
N LEU A 92 -1.76 -1.38 7.36
CA LEU A 92 -2.04 -2.72 6.86
C LEU A 92 -1.04 -3.74 7.43
N LEU A 93 0.26 -3.43 7.40
CA LEU A 93 1.30 -4.32 7.95
C LEU A 93 1.19 -4.50 9.46
N GLN A 94 0.84 -3.44 10.21
CA GLN A 94 0.60 -3.54 11.65
C GLN A 94 -0.66 -4.37 11.97
N LEU A 95 -1.72 -4.24 11.16
CA LEU A 95 -2.91 -5.07 11.28
C LEU A 95 -2.59 -6.55 11.01
N CYS A 96 -1.82 -6.81 9.96
CA CYS A 96 -1.32 -8.14 9.61
C CYS A 96 -0.50 -8.76 10.76
N GLU A 97 0.40 -7.99 11.37
CA GLU A 97 1.20 -8.42 12.53
C GLU A 97 0.32 -8.89 13.69
N VAL A 98 -0.66 -8.07 14.09
CA VAL A 98 -1.54 -8.39 15.22
C VAL A 98 -2.48 -9.57 14.93
N LEU A 99 -2.84 -9.79 13.66
CA LEU A 99 -3.69 -10.90 13.22
C LEU A 99 -2.90 -12.17 12.84
N GLY A 100 -1.57 -12.12 12.79
CA GLY A 100 -0.74 -13.23 12.31
C GLY A 100 -0.92 -13.54 10.82
N VAL A 101 -1.19 -12.53 10.01
CA VAL A 101 -1.36 -12.65 8.55
C VAL A 101 -0.05 -12.31 7.85
N ASP A 102 0.46 -13.23 7.02
CA ASP A 102 1.52 -12.92 6.06
C ASP A 102 0.92 -12.20 4.85
N ALA A 103 1.21 -10.90 4.71
CA ALA A 103 0.65 -10.06 3.66
C ALA A 103 1.08 -10.50 2.25
N LEU A 104 2.34 -10.96 2.07
CA LEU A 104 2.84 -11.38 0.77
C LEU A 104 2.22 -12.72 0.35
N ALA A 105 2.15 -13.68 1.29
CA ALA A 105 1.50 -14.95 1.03
C ALA A 105 0.00 -14.77 0.74
N ALA A 106 -0.68 -13.88 1.48
CA ALA A 106 -2.08 -13.55 1.26
C ALA A 106 -2.33 -12.93 -0.13
N LEU A 107 -1.46 -12.00 -0.56
CA LEU A 107 -1.54 -11.38 -1.88
C LEU A 107 -1.25 -12.38 -3.00
N ALA A 108 -0.20 -13.20 -2.88
CA ALA A 108 0.13 -14.23 -3.86
C ALA A 108 -1.04 -15.19 -4.09
N ALA A 109 -1.60 -15.74 -3.01
CA ALA A 109 -2.75 -16.63 -3.10
C ALA A 109 -3.98 -15.93 -3.72
N LYS A 110 -4.15 -14.62 -3.49
CA LYS A 110 -5.24 -13.83 -4.09
C LYS A 110 -5.03 -13.62 -5.59
N ILE A 111 -3.79 -13.39 -6.03
CA ILE A 111 -3.43 -13.27 -7.45
C ILE A 111 -3.76 -14.58 -8.17
N ASP A 112 -3.31 -15.73 -7.67
CA ASP A 112 -3.60 -17.04 -8.27
C ASP A 112 -5.11 -17.29 -8.47
N ARG A 113 -5.92 -16.92 -7.47
CA ARG A 113 -7.39 -16.98 -7.54
C ARG A 113 -7.95 -16.02 -8.58
N ASN A 114 -7.39 -14.82 -8.69
CA ASN A 114 -7.85 -13.81 -9.65
C ASN A 114 -7.50 -14.19 -11.09
N GLU A 115 -6.30 -14.74 -11.35
CA GLU A 115 -5.90 -15.23 -12.67
C GLU A 115 -6.82 -16.37 -13.15
N SER A 116 -7.19 -17.26 -12.24
CA SER A 116 -8.15 -18.33 -12.51
C SER A 116 -9.58 -17.81 -12.78
N ARG A 117 -9.98 -16.75 -12.07
CA ARG A 117 -11.32 -16.13 -12.19
C ARG A 117 -11.47 -15.25 -13.43
N PHE A 118 -10.38 -14.61 -13.86
CA PHE A 118 -10.33 -13.66 -14.97
C PHE A 118 -9.21 -14.04 -15.94
N PRO A 119 -9.37 -15.14 -16.71
CA PRO A 119 -8.34 -15.59 -17.63
C PRO A 119 -8.14 -14.56 -18.75
N VAL A 120 -6.90 -14.47 -19.27
CA VAL A 120 -6.59 -13.68 -20.46
C VAL A 120 -7.47 -14.17 -21.61
N PRO A 121 -8.21 -13.28 -22.30
CA PRO A 121 -8.97 -13.68 -23.47
C PRO A 121 -8.04 -14.32 -24.51
N GLU A 122 -8.44 -15.47 -25.06
CA GLU A 122 -7.72 -16.03 -26.20
C GLU A 122 -7.75 -15.00 -27.34
N ARG A 123 -6.57 -14.61 -27.84
CA ARG A 123 -6.45 -13.69 -28.97
C ARG A 123 -7.25 -14.25 -30.15
N GLY A 124 -8.38 -13.61 -30.47
CA GLY A 124 -9.28 -14.00 -31.57
C GLY A 124 -10.74 -14.25 -31.17
N ALA A 125 -11.13 -14.14 -29.90
CA ALA A 125 -12.51 -14.37 -29.46
C ALA A 125 -13.39 -13.10 -29.32
N ASP A 126 -13.05 -11.99 -30.01
CA ASP A 126 -13.77 -10.71 -29.98
C ASP A 126 -15.13 -10.70 -30.72
N GLU A 127 -15.85 -11.83 -30.79
CA GLU A 127 -17.17 -11.87 -31.44
C GLU A 127 -18.32 -12.44 -30.59
N LYS A 128 -18.14 -12.65 -29.28
CA LYS A 128 -19.29 -12.97 -28.41
C LYS A 128 -19.31 -12.08 -27.17
N GLY A 129 -20.19 -11.07 -27.24
CA GLY A 129 -20.50 -10.13 -26.18
C GLY A 129 -20.81 -10.78 -24.82
N PRO A 130 -20.86 -9.99 -23.74
CA PRO A 130 -20.71 -10.48 -22.38
C PRO A 130 -21.80 -11.53 -22.06
N LYS A 131 -21.36 -12.73 -21.67
CA LYS A 131 -22.26 -13.74 -21.11
C LYS A 131 -22.83 -13.20 -19.80
N LYS A 132 -24.11 -12.86 -19.85
CA LYS A 132 -24.92 -12.45 -18.70
C LYS A 132 -24.92 -13.55 -17.65
N GLY A 133 -24.35 -13.27 -16.48
CA GLY A 133 -24.66 -13.99 -15.24
C GLY A 133 -23.46 -14.46 -14.43
N ILE A 134 -22.92 -13.58 -13.58
CA ILE A 134 -22.40 -13.99 -12.28
C ILE A 134 -23.01 -13.03 -11.27
N ARG A 135 -23.94 -13.54 -10.46
CA ARG A 135 -24.51 -12.81 -9.32
C ARG A 135 -23.38 -12.56 -8.33
N HIS A 136 -23.32 -11.32 -7.84
CA HIS A 136 -22.51 -11.00 -6.67
C HIS A 136 -23.06 -11.75 -5.45
N SER A 137 -22.22 -12.61 -4.86
CA SER A 137 -22.17 -12.82 -3.42
C SER A 137 -20.71 -12.60 -3.01
N PRO A 138 -20.41 -11.72 -2.04
CA PRO A 138 -19.13 -11.73 -1.36
C PRO A 138 -19.20 -12.80 -0.26
N GLU A 139 -18.55 -13.93 -0.48
CA GLU A 139 -17.97 -14.78 0.57
C GLU A 139 -16.45 -14.70 0.34
N SER A 140 -15.57 -14.42 1.30
CA SER A 140 -15.66 -14.17 2.73
C SER A 140 -14.65 -13.09 3.10
#